data_AF-A0A3A6HDJ4-F1
#
_entry.id   AF-A0A3A6HDJ4-F1
#
_cell.length_a   1.000
_cell.length_b   1.000
_cell.length_c   1.000
_cell.angle_alpha   90.00
_cell.angle_beta   90.00
_cell.angle_gamma   90.00
#
_symmetry.space_group_name_H-M   'P 1'
#
loop_
_entity.id
_entity.type
_entity.pdbx_description
1 polymer ?
#
loop_
_entity_poly.entity_id
_entity_poly.type
_entity_poly.pdbx_seq_one_letter_code
_entity_poly.pdbx_strand_id
1 'polypeptide(L)'
;MDQIKLYNIAYKYLFNCIHFGLYPTGSSLPTIPELCRAFNVSSSTIHSALRRLQEDNYISLSQGRSAVVTYDITEDECQRKYRLYSYAAKDALLDLCGTMLLIWPEVMLQGLKLCGDDDLKKLNEIYGRMSPYTEYPYYEFFLHILKALGNPLFVNLYQSTIFFGHPSIMHLGDKAYVYGYMTYLKRATAQILSLCKASDYDPLKALLISLYQKQIEEIRLYHHSLPVPDCPVEPISYEWNYFSERPLVNFNLAMKLLRKIYSSYGNQEFLPSYGTLAKQYSMPLITVRRAVKILSDLGIVETIPGKGTRVLVGLDNPAPLSKFTSPNLKKALLQYLQSMQIILIICKDVALSVFPGLPDRSIQETISWLQSIQISGDYYMTFGVCFGLLNEKAQSPALRQILGGLMYFQYLGYPLNDMKPYAFRFDSRSTSMLLKSLEEKDAGLFASQLQCLALDIFKAGKEKLITGGIREAESIMLPLFD
;
A
#
# COMPACT_ATOMS: atom_id res chain seq x y z
N MET A 1 -18.04 0.05 -12.90
CA MET A 1 -17.40 -1.24 -13.25
C MET A 1 -16.41 -1.63 -12.14
N ASP A 2 -16.84 -1.42 -10.88
CA ASP A 2 -15.97 -1.21 -9.70
C ASP A 2 -16.08 -2.35 -8.66
N GLN A 3 -17.08 -3.21 -8.82
CA GLN A 3 -17.32 -4.36 -7.95
C GLN A 3 -16.33 -5.50 -8.23
N ILE A 4 -15.69 -5.51 -9.41
CA ILE A 4 -15.10 -6.74 -9.98
C ILE A 4 -13.89 -7.29 -9.20
N LYS A 5 -13.21 -6.46 -8.40
CA LYS A 5 -11.93 -6.82 -7.75
C LYS A 5 -11.94 -6.67 -6.24
N LEU A 6 -12.76 -5.78 -5.70
CA LEU A 6 -13.13 -5.81 -4.29
C LEU A 6 -13.94 -7.08 -3.97
N TYR A 7 -14.78 -7.56 -4.90
CA TYR A 7 -15.39 -8.88 -4.75
C TYR A 7 -14.31 -9.96 -4.76
N ASN A 8 -13.22 -9.83 -5.53
CA ASN A 8 -12.15 -10.83 -5.55
C ASN A 8 -11.44 -10.94 -4.20
N ILE A 9 -11.26 -9.86 -3.46
CA ILE A 9 -10.64 -9.91 -2.12
C ILE A 9 -11.58 -10.61 -1.15
N ALA A 10 -12.85 -10.19 -1.08
CA ALA A 10 -13.85 -10.83 -0.22
C ALA A 10 -14.08 -12.31 -0.61
N TYR A 11 -14.14 -12.61 -1.91
CA TYR A 11 -14.22 -13.98 -2.45
C TYR A 11 -13.01 -14.80 -2.04
N LYS A 12 -11.77 -14.34 -2.30
CA LYS A 12 -10.55 -15.08 -1.97
C LYS A 12 -10.43 -15.34 -0.48
N TYR A 13 -10.75 -14.34 0.34
CA TYR A 13 -10.76 -14.49 1.80
C TYR A 13 -11.75 -15.57 2.23
N LEU A 14 -13.01 -15.46 1.82
CA LEU A 14 -14.06 -16.40 2.22
C LEU A 14 -13.80 -17.81 1.67
N PHE A 15 -13.30 -17.90 0.44
CA PHE A 15 -12.82 -19.15 -0.16
C PHE A 15 -11.74 -19.79 0.71
N ASN A 16 -10.69 -19.06 1.09
CA ASN A 16 -9.63 -19.58 1.96
C ASN A 16 -10.19 -20.02 3.33
N CYS A 17 -11.09 -19.22 3.93
CA CYS A 17 -11.70 -19.58 5.20
C CYS A 17 -12.50 -20.88 5.12
N ILE A 18 -13.26 -21.10 4.04
CA ILE A 18 -13.99 -22.36 3.81
C ILE A 18 -12.98 -23.50 3.56
N HIS A 19 -12.00 -23.28 2.69
CA HIS A 19 -11.05 -24.31 2.26
C HIS A 19 -10.10 -24.79 3.37
N PHE A 20 -9.83 -23.92 4.34
CA PHE A 20 -9.01 -24.23 5.51
C PHE A 20 -9.84 -24.62 6.74
N GLY A 21 -11.16 -24.75 6.62
CA GLY A 21 -12.01 -25.25 7.70
C GLY A 21 -12.39 -24.24 8.78
N LEU A 22 -12.13 -22.94 8.58
CA LEU A 22 -12.62 -21.88 9.47
C LEU A 22 -14.16 -21.76 9.43
N TYR A 23 -14.76 -22.08 8.28
CA TYR A 23 -16.20 -22.24 8.11
C TYR A 23 -16.53 -23.67 7.67
N PRO A 24 -16.83 -24.59 8.60
CA PRO A 24 -17.13 -25.99 8.27
C PRO A 24 -18.45 -26.15 7.53
N THR A 25 -18.65 -27.29 6.87
CA THR A 25 -19.88 -27.64 6.16
C THR A 25 -21.11 -27.48 7.07
N GLY A 26 -22.16 -26.84 6.56
CA GLY A 26 -23.39 -26.54 7.29
C GLY A 26 -23.32 -25.30 8.19
N SER A 27 -22.15 -24.71 8.39
CA SER A 27 -22.03 -23.44 9.12
C SER A 27 -22.55 -22.25 8.29
N SER A 28 -23.00 -21.21 8.99
CA SER A 28 -23.39 -19.95 8.36
C SER A 28 -22.20 -19.01 8.23
N LEU A 29 -22.02 -18.43 7.05
CA LEU A 29 -21.12 -17.30 6.87
C LEU A 29 -21.64 -16.05 7.59
N PRO A 30 -20.76 -15.06 7.88
CA PRO A 30 -21.17 -13.79 8.44
C PRO A 30 -22.20 -13.09 7.56
N THR A 31 -23.03 -12.26 8.19
CA THR A 31 -24.09 -11.54 7.50
C THR A 31 -23.51 -10.52 6.53
N ILE A 32 -24.29 -10.16 5.50
CA ILE A 32 -23.86 -9.14 4.52
C ILE A 32 -23.48 -7.81 5.20
N PRO A 33 -24.24 -7.27 6.18
CA PRO A 33 -23.83 -6.07 6.91
C PRO A 33 -22.50 -6.23 7.66
N GLU A 34 -22.20 -7.39 8.23
CA GLU A 34 -20.91 -7.66 8.87
C GLU A 34 -19.77 -7.68 7.86
N LEU A 35 -19.94 -8.38 6.73
CA LEU A 35 -18.96 -8.41 5.65
C LEU A 35 -18.75 -7.01 5.04
N CYS A 36 -19.80 -6.22 4.86
CA CYS A 36 -19.66 -4.84 4.35
C CYS A 36 -18.80 -3.98 5.27
N ARG A 37 -19.03 -4.07 6.58
CA ARG A 37 -18.24 -3.33 7.59
C ARG A 37 -16.79 -3.82 7.63
N ALA A 38 -16.59 -5.13 7.67
CA ALA A 38 -15.28 -5.74 7.70
C ALA A 38 -14.47 -5.35 6.46
N PHE A 39 -14.95 -5.66 5.26
CA PHE A 39 -14.19 -5.40 4.03
C PHE A 39 -14.19 -3.93 3.60
N ASN A 40 -15.01 -3.08 4.23
CA ASN A 40 -15.24 -1.69 3.83
C ASN A 40 -15.68 -1.57 2.36
N VAL A 41 -16.63 -2.41 1.95
CA VAL A 41 -17.16 -2.48 0.58
C VAL A 41 -18.68 -2.37 0.57
N SER A 42 -19.24 -2.05 -0.60
CA SER A 42 -20.70 -2.02 -0.77
C SER A 42 -21.31 -3.43 -0.68
N SER A 43 -22.58 -3.49 -0.29
CA SER A 43 -23.37 -4.73 -0.26
C SER A 43 -23.42 -5.40 -1.62
N SER A 44 -23.46 -4.64 -2.72
CA SER A 44 -23.37 -5.21 -4.07
C SER A 44 -22.08 -5.99 -4.32
N THR A 45 -20.94 -5.53 -3.77
CA THR A 45 -19.65 -6.22 -3.90
C THR A 45 -19.64 -7.53 -3.13
N ILE A 46 -20.20 -7.54 -1.91
CA ILE A 46 -20.36 -8.77 -1.12
C ILE A 46 -21.31 -9.74 -1.82
N HIS A 47 -22.44 -9.26 -2.37
CA HIS A 47 -23.34 -10.09 -3.15
C HIS A 47 -22.65 -10.73 -4.36
N SER A 48 -21.80 -9.99 -5.08
CA SER A 48 -21.00 -10.57 -6.18
C SER A 48 -20.04 -11.64 -5.70
N ALA A 49 -19.35 -11.43 -4.57
CA ALA A 49 -18.43 -12.42 -4.00
C ALA A 49 -19.16 -13.70 -3.57
N LEU A 50 -20.30 -13.56 -2.89
CA LEU A 50 -21.14 -14.68 -2.46
C LEU A 50 -21.75 -15.42 -3.65
N ARG A 51 -22.24 -14.71 -4.68
CA ARG A 51 -22.73 -15.34 -5.91
C ARG A 51 -21.64 -16.16 -6.59
N ARG A 52 -20.41 -15.64 -6.63
CA ARG A 52 -19.28 -16.37 -7.19
C ARG A 52 -18.95 -17.63 -6.40
N LEU A 53 -18.95 -17.56 -5.07
CA LEU A 53 -18.79 -18.75 -4.23
C LEU A 53 -19.89 -19.79 -4.47
N GLN A 54 -21.12 -19.35 -4.73
CA GLN A 54 -22.22 -20.24 -5.09
C GLN A 54 -22.02 -20.88 -6.48
N GLU A 55 -21.62 -20.09 -7.48
CA GLU A 55 -21.29 -20.60 -8.83
C GLU A 55 -20.17 -21.65 -8.79
N ASP A 56 -19.18 -21.45 -7.92
CA ASP A 56 -18.07 -22.37 -7.71
C ASP A 56 -18.41 -23.50 -6.68
N ASN A 57 -19.69 -23.63 -6.28
CA ASN A 57 -20.26 -24.67 -5.42
C ASN A 57 -19.76 -24.73 -3.95
N TYR A 58 -19.25 -23.63 -3.40
CA TYR A 58 -18.79 -23.58 -2.01
C TYR A 58 -19.91 -23.32 -1.00
N ILE A 59 -20.96 -22.59 -1.41
CA ILE A 59 -22.04 -22.15 -0.52
C ILE A 59 -23.42 -22.25 -1.18
N SER A 60 -24.46 -22.26 -0.35
CA SER A 60 -25.85 -22.06 -0.74
C SER A 60 -26.38 -20.70 -0.26
N LEU A 61 -27.05 -19.98 -1.14
CA LEU A 61 -27.74 -18.72 -0.83
C LEU A 61 -29.24 -18.96 -0.67
N SER A 62 -29.80 -18.44 0.41
CA SER A 62 -31.25 -18.44 0.69
C SER A 62 -31.76 -17.02 0.89
N GLN A 63 -32.97 -16.71 0.43
CA GLN A 63 -33.53 -15.37 0.62
C GLN A 63 -33.70 -15.05 2.11
N GLY A 64 -33.19 -13.89 2.54
CA GLY A 64 -33.36 -13.38 3.91
C GLY A 64 -32.56 -14.11 4.99
N ARG A 65 -31.64 -15.04 4.64
CA ARG A 65 -30.79 -15.77 5.58
C ARG A 65 -29.31 -15.63 5.22
N SER A 66 -28.42 -15.86 6.17
CA SER A 66 -26.99 -15.97 5.91
C SER A 66 -26.69 -17.11 4.95
N ALA A 67 -25.62 -16.96 4.17
CA ALA A 67 -25.14 -18.02 3.29
C ALA A 67 -24.66 -19.22 4.11
N VAL A 68 -24.95 -20.43 3.65
CA VAL A 68 -24.55 -21.68 4.34
C VAL A 68 -23.48 -22.39 3.53
N VAL A 69 -22.41 -22.84 4.18
CA VAL A 69 -21.34 -23.60 3.53
C VAL A 69 -21.83 -24.97 3.11
N THR A 70 -21.70 -25.29 1.83
CA THR A 70 -22.07 -26.59 1.24
C THR A 70 -20.88 -27.38 0.74
N TYR A 71 -19.67 -26.82 0.84
CA TYR A 71 -18.44 -27.46 0.40
C TYR A 71 -18.16 -28.71 1.26
N ASP A 72 -18.39 -29.89 0.68
CA ASP A 72 -18.19 -31.17 1.36
C ASP A 72 -16.70 -31.52 1.40
N ILE A 73 -16.09 -31.27 2.55
CA ILE A 73 -14.69 -31.56 2.82
C ILE A 73 -14.56 -32.06 4.26
N THR A 74 -13.75 -33.09 4.46
CA THR A 74 -13.50 -33.61 5.82
C THR A 74 -12.58 -32.67 6.60
N GLU A 75 -12.68 -32.71 7.92
CA GLU A 75 -11.80 -31.92 8.80
C GLU A 75 -10.32 -32.24 8.56
N ASP A 76 -9.99 -33.52 8.37
CA ASP A 76 -8.63 -33.99 8.07
C ASP A 76 -8.09 -33.42 6.75
N GLU A 77 -8.94 -33.33 5.72
CA GLU A 77 -8.54 -32.75 4.44
C GLU A 77 -8.34 -31.24 4.52
N CYS A 78 -9.18 -30.52 5.28
CA CYS A 78 -9.00 -29.10 5.57
C CYS A 78 -7.66 -28.86 6.28
N GLN A 79 -7.40 -29.63 7.34
CA GLN A 79 -6.16 -29.57 8.11
C GLN A 79 -4.93 -29.85 7.25
N ARG A 80 -5.00 -30.84 6.33
CA ARG A 80 -3.92 -31.11 5.38
C ARG A 80 -3.68 -29.94 4.42
N LYS A 81 -4.72 -29.42 3.79
CA LYS A 81 -4.62 -28.28 2.85
C LYS A 81 -4.07 -27.04 3.53
N TYR A 82 -4.54 -26.76 4.74
CA TYR A 82 -4.09 -25.65 5.54
C TYR A 82 -2.61 -25.78 5.95
N ARG A 83 -2.17 -26.97 6.39
CA ARG A 83 -0.76 -27.24 6.70
C ARG A 83 0.14 -27.01 5.48
N LEU A 84 -0.27 -27.50 4.31
CA LEU A 84 0.47 -27.29 3.07
C LEU A 84 0.57 -25.80 2.70
N TYR A 85 -0.54 -25.06 2.77
CA TYR A 85 -0.53 -23.61 2.54
C TYR A 85 0.38 -22.89 3.55
N SER A 86 0.26 -23.22 4.85
CA SER A 86 1.05 -22.60 5.92
C SER A 86 2.54 -22.85 5.73
N TYR A 87 2.92 -24.04 5.27
CA TYR A 87 4.31 -24.35 4.94
C TYR A 87 4.78 -23.56 3.71
N ALA A 88 3.98 -23.55 2.63
CA ALA A 88 4.29 -22.82 1.40
C ALA A 88 4.48 -21.31 1.63
N ALA A 89 3.64 -20.71 2.46
CA ALA A 89 3.64 -19.27 2.74
C ALA A 89 4.59 -18.86 3.89
N LYS A 90 5.23 -19.81 4.57
CA LYS A 90 6.01 -19.59 5.81
C LYS A 90 7.03 -18.46 5.66
N ASP A 91 7.95 -18.58 4.69
CA ASP A 91 9.06 -17.64 4.55
C ASP A 91 8.56 -16.24 4.18
N ALA A 92 7.60 -16.16 3.25
CA ALA A 92 6.99 -14.90 2.85
C ALA A 92 6.19 -14.24 4.00
N LEU A 93 5.51 -15.03 4.83
CA LEU A 93 4.76 -14.50 5.97
C LEU A 93 5.69 -14.00 7.09
N LEU A 94 6.76 -14.74 7.39
CA LEU A 94 7.75 -14.32 8.39
C LEU A 94 8.51 -13.06 7.96
N ASP A 95 8.83 -12.96 6.67
CA ASP A 95 9.40 -11.74 6.07
C ASP A 95 8.41 -10.56 6.12
N LEU A 96 7.15 -10.81 5.75
CA LEU A 96 6.09 -9.80 5.81
C LEU A 96 5.83 -9.33 7.24
N CYS A 97 5.88 -10.22 8.23
CA CYS A 97 5.77 -9.88 9.65
C CYS A 97 6.80 -8.83 10.09
N GLY A 98 8.07 -8.98 9.70
CA GLY A 98 9.11 -7.98 9.96
C GLY A 98 8.78 -6.64 9.29
N THR A 99 8.31 -6.66 8.05
CA THR A 99 7.86 -5.47 7.32
C THR A 99 6.65 -4.80 7.97
N MET A 100 5.71 -5.58 8.52
CA MET A 100 4.53 -5.08 9.22
C MET A 100 4.89 -4.35 10.51
N LEU A 101 5.84 -4.88 11.29
CA LEU A 101 6.35 -4.22 12.50
C LEU A 101 7.00 -2.87 12.20
N LEU A 102 7.62 -2.75 11.03
CA LEU A 102 8.27 -1.52 10.58
C LEU A 102 7.28 -0.44 10.14
N ILE A 103 6.12 -0.84 9.62
CA ILE A 103 5.16 0.08 8.98
C ILE A 103 4.01 0.44 9.93
N TRP A 104 3.34 -0.57 10.49
CA TRP A 104 2.01 -0.35 11.07
C TRP A 104 1.98 0.37 12.42
N PRO A 105 2.92 0.18 13.36
CA PRO A 105 2.86 0.90 14.64
C PRO A 105 2.81 2.41 14.45
N GLU A 106 3.67 2.96 13.59
CA GLU A 106 3.70 4.40 13.32
C GLU A 106 2.45 4.84 12.54
N VAL A 107 2.01 4.08 11.54
CA VAL A 107 0.78 4.40 10.80
C VAL A 107 -0.45 4.43 11.71
N MET A 108 -0.58 3.48 12.63
CA MET A 108 -1.69 3.43 13.58
C MET A 108 -1.60 4.58 14.59
N LEU A 109 -0.40 4.94 15.05
CA LEU A 109 -0.19 6.10 15.91
C LEU A 109 -0.64 7.39 15.22
N GLN A 110 -0.24 7.59 13.96
CA GLN A 110 -0.62 8.76 13.18
C GLN A 110 -2.13 8.83 12.93
N GLY A 111 -2.78 7.69 12.65
CA GLY A 111 -4.24 7.63 12.57
C GLY A 111 -4.92 7.99 13.88
N LEU A 112 -4.41 7.49 15.02
CA LEU A 112 -4.94 7.78 16.36
C LEU A 112 -4.75 9.25 16.75
N LYS A 113 -3.61 9.86 16.42
CA LYS A 113 -3.36 11.31 16.62
C LYS A 113 -4.38 12.19 15.86
N LEU A 114 -4.96 11.67 14.77
CA LEU A 114 -5.94 12.38 13.93
C LEU A 114 -7.40 12.08 14.27
N CYS A 115 -7.69 11.08 15.12
CA CYS A 115 -9.04 10.75 15.52
C CYS A 115 -9.67 11.90 16.33
N GLY A 116 -10.81 12.40 15.86
CA GLY A 116 -11.64 13.35 16.62
C GLY A 116 -12.58 12.65 17.62
N ASP A 117 -13.41 13.43 18.31
CA ASP A 117 -14.39 12.90 19.28
C ASP A 117 -15.38 11.91 18.65
N ASP A 118 -15.81 12.17 17.41
CA ASP A 118 -16.73 11.28 16.68
C ASP A 118 -16.06 9.94 16.32
N ASP A 119 -14.78 9.97 15.93
CA ASP A 119 -14.00 8.76 15.65
C ASP A 119 -13.79 7.95 16.94
N LEU A 120 -13.43 8.62 18.04
CA LEU A 120 -13.27 7.96 19.34
C LEU A 120 -14.59 7.35 19.83
N LYS A 121 -15.72 8.04 19.64
CA LYS A 121 -17.04 7.48 19.93
C LYS A 121 -17.30 6.23 19.09
N LYS A 122 -16.97 6.26 17.80
CA LYS A 122 -17.16 5.11 16.92
C LYS A 122 -16.26 3.93 17.29
N LEU A 123 -15.00 4.19 17.64
CA LEU A 123 -14.08 3.18 18.13
C LEU A 123 -14.57 2.53 19.44
N ASN A 124 -15.19 3.30 20.34
CA ASN A 124 -15.83 2.76 21.55
C ASN A 124 -17.04 1.87 21.22
N GLU A 125 -17.88 2.24 20.24
CA GLU A 125 -18.97 1.38 19.78
C GLU A 125 -18.46 0.05 19.19
N ILE A 126 -17.37 0.10 18.43
CA ILE A 126 -16.72 -1.10 17.88
C ILE A 126 -16.15 -1.96 19.01
N TYR A 127 -15.45 -1.35 19.96
CA TYR A 127 -14.92 -2.00 21.15
C TYR A 127 -16.01 -2.73 21.94
N GLY A 128 -17.18 -2.13 22.09
CA GLY A 128 -18.34 -2.74 22.76
C GLY A 128 -18.81 -4.06 22.12
N ARG A 129 -18.59 -4.23 20.81
CA ARG A 129 -18.88 -5.47 20.07
C ARG A 129 -17.75 -6.49 20.09
N MET A 130 -16.55 -6.15 20.56
CA MET A 130 -15.44 -7.09 20.61
C MET A 130 -15.73 -8.21 21.61
N SER A 131 -15.53 -9.44 21.17
CA SER A 131 -15.58 -10.61 22.05
C SER A 131 -14.47 -11.59 21.67
N PRO A 132 -14.12 -12.55 22.54
CA PRO A 132 -13.17 -13.59 22.20
C PRO A 132 -13.61 -14.52 21.05
N TYR A 133 -14.89 -14.47 20.66
CA TYR A 133 -15.50 -15.39 19.70
C TYR A 133 -15.65 -14.80 18.29
N THR A 134 -15.30 -13.53 18.06
CA THR A 134 -15.40 -12.90 16.74
C THR A 134 -14.21 -12.01 16.44
N GLU A 135 -13.65 -12.15 15.24
CA GLU A 135 -12.51 -11.38 14.75
C GLU A 135 -12.89 -10.03 14.12
N TYR A 136 -14.10 -9.93 13.55
CA TYR A 136 -14.49 -8.82 12.70
C TYR A 136 -14.49 -7.45 13.40
N PRO A 137 -14.93 -7.32 14.67
CA PRO A 137 -14.83 -6.05 15.38
C PRO A 137 -13.39 -5.58 15.60
N TYR A 138 -12.42 -6.48 15.78
CA TYR A 138 -11.00 -6.11 15.89
C TYR A 138 -10.49 -5.55 14.57
N TYR A 139 -10.80 -6.21 13.46
CA TYR A 139 -10.44 -5.72 12.13
C TYR A 139 -11.09 -4.36 11.82
N GLU A 140 -12.38 -4.20 12.15
CA GLU A 140 -13.12 -2.95 11.99
C GLU A 140 -12.48 -1.80 12.79
N PHE A 141 -11.96 -2.08 14.00
CA PHE A 141 -11.31 -1.10 14.86
C PHE A 141 -10.05 -0.51 14.20
N PHE A 142 -9.11 -1.37 13.78
CA PHE A 142 -7.88 -0.89 13.13
C PHE A 142 -8.15 -0.25 11.76
N LEU A 143 -9.11 -0.76 11.01
CA LEU A 143 -9.56 -0.12 9.77
C LEU A 143 -10.14 1.28 10.02
N HIS A 144 -10.86 1.48 11.11
CA HIS A 144 -11.42 2.78 11.44
C HIS A 144 -10.32 3.80 11.78
N ILE A 145 -9.27 3.39 12.50
CA ILE A 145 -8.07 4.22 12.72
C ILE A 145 -7.46 4.67 11.39
N LEU A 146 -7.27 3.75 10.44
CA LEU A 146 -6.69 4.07 9.13
C LEU A 146 -7.55 5.05 8.32
N LYS A 147 -8.87 5.08 8.52
CA LYS A 147 -9.76 6.01 7.83
C LYS A 147 -9.53 7.47 8.23
N ALA A 148 -9.05 7.73 9.46
CA ALA A 148 -8.70 9.08 9.91
C ALA A 148 -7.59 9.72 9.06
N LEU A 149 -6.73 8.91 8.42
CA LEU A 149 -5.70 9.39 7.48
C LEU A 149 -6.29 9.82 6.12
N GLY A 150 -7.54 9.47 5.83
CA GLY A 150 -8.24 9.81 4.60
C GLY A 150 -7.62 9.23 3.33
N ASN A 151 -6.90 8.11 3.46
CA ASN A 151 -6.13 7.51 2.38
C ASN A 151 -6.55 6.04 2.13
N PRO A 152 -7.33 5.80 1.05
CA PRO A 152 -7.75 4.45 0.66
C PRO A 152 -6.62 3.47 0.34
N LEU A 153 -5.44 3.96 -0.02
CA LEU A 153 -4.28 3.11 -0.32
C LEU A 153 -3.75 2.42 0.95
N PHE A 154 -3.82 3.09 2.11
CA PHE A 154 -3.53 2.45 3.41
C PHE A 154 -4.48 1.31 3.70
N VAL A 155 -5.78 1.53 3.49
CA VAL A 155 -6.79 0.48 3.66
C VAL A 155 -6.43 -0.71 2.79
N ASN A 156 -6.22 -0.50 1.48
CA ASN A 156 -5.85 -1.57 0.55
C ASN A 156 -4.59 -2.33 0.98
N LEU A 157 -3.52 -1.62 1.37
CA LEU A 157 -2.29 -2.23 1.86
C LEU A 157 -2.56 -3.07 3.12
N TYR A 158 -3.32 -2.54 4.07
CA TYR A 158 -3.67 -3.23 5.31
C TYR A 158 -4.47 -4.50 5.05
N GLN A 159 -5.46 -4.46 4.15
CA GLN A 159 -6.22 -5.67 3.78
C GLN A 159 -5.31 -6.72 3.12
N SER A 160 -4.43 -6.29 2.21
CA SER A 160 -3.46 -7.17 1.54
C SER A 160 -2.57 -7.90 2.54
N THR A 161 -2.03 -7.18 3.51
CA THR A 161 -1.13 -7.75 4.52
C THR A 161 -1.86 -8.66 5.52
N ILE A 162 -3.03 -8.22 6.01
CA ILE A 162 -3.82 -9.00 6.97
C ILE A 162 -4.36 -10.29 6.35
N PHE A 163 -4.93 -10.23 5.15
CA PHE A 163 -5.52 -11.42 4.52
C PHE A 163 -4.50 -12.45 4.06
N PHE A 164 -3.26 -12.04 3.78
CA PHE A 164 -2.18 -12.99 3.52
C PHE A 164 -1.83 -13.81 4.77
N GLY A 165 -1.76 -13.17 5.94
CA GLY A 165 -1.44 -13.82 7.22
C GLY A 165 -2.63 -14.42 7.97
N HIS A 166 -3.86 -14.07 7.60
CA HIS A 166 -5.09 -14.46 8.30
C HIS A 166 -5.24 -15.98 8.51
N PRO A 167 -5.02 -16.84 7.50
CA PRO A 167 -5.09 -18.29 7.70
C PRO A 167 -4.14 -18.79 8.81
N SER A 168 -2.94 -18.22 8.92
CA SER A 168 -1.97 -18.59 9.95
C SER A 168 -2.41 -18.15 11.34
N ILE A 169 -2.99 -16.94 11.46
CA ILE A 169 -3.42 -16.39 12.75
C ILE A 169 -4.60 -17.19 13.33
N MET A 170 -5.56 -17.59 12.49
CA MET A 170 -6.79 -18.24 12.97
C MET A 170 -6.62 -19.70 13.37
N HIS A 171 -5.47 -20.32 13.07
CA HIS A 171 -5.12 -21.66 13.54
C HIS A 171 -3.92 -21.62 14.50
N LEU A 172 -3.61 -20.46 15.07
CA LEU A 172 -2.68 -20.40 16.19
C LEU A 172 -3.29 -21.16 17.37
N GLY A 173 -2.68 -22.28 17.73
CA GLY A 173 -3.07 -23.08 18.88
C GLY A 173 -4.50 -23.65 18.81
N ASP A 174 -5.01 -24.05 19.97
CA ASP A 174 -6.38 -24.56 20.12
C ASP A 174 -7.39 -23.41 20.39
N LYS A 175 -8.66 -23.77 20.53
CA LYS A 175 -9.73 -22.78 20.82
C LYS A 175 -9.49 -22.00 22.12
N ALA A 176 -8.85 -22.60 23.12
CA ALA A 176 -8.55 -21.93 24.39
C ALA A 176 -7.44 -20.89 24.21
N TYR A 177 -6.43 -21.21 23.42
CA TYR A 177 -5.39 -20.27 23.03
C TYR A 177 -5.98 -19.07 22.26
N VAL A 178 -6.79 -19.31 21.23
CA VAL A 178 -7.41 -18.23 20.44
C VAL A 178 -8.25 -17.31 21.33
N TYR A 179 -9.02 -17.90 22.25
CA TYR A 179 -9.79 -17.16 23.25
C TYR A 179 -8.89 -16.27 24.13
N GLY A 180 -7.75 -16.81 24.60
CA GLY A 180 -6.78 -16.07 25.39
C GLY A 180 -6.14 -14.90 24.62
N TYR A 181 -5.74 -15.14 23.37
CA TYR A 181 -5.19 -14.11 22.48
C TYR A 181 -6.19 -12.97 22.24
N MET A 182 -7.44 -13.30 21.89
CA MET A 182 -8.48 -12.29 21.68
C MET A 182 -8.82 -11.52 22.95
N THR A 183 -8.81 -12.18 24.11
CA THR A 183 -9.00 -11.51 25.41
C THR A 183 -7.87 -10.52 25.71
N TYR A 184 -6.62 -10.89 25.41
CA TYR A 184 -5.47 -10.00 25.49
C TYR A 184 -5.62 -8.82 24.53
N LEU A 185 -5.99 -9.07 23.27
CA LEU A 185 -6.17 -8.03 22.27
C LEU A 185 -7.25 -7.03 22.67
N LYS A 186 -8.38 -7.49 23.20
CA LYS A 186 -9.45 -6.63 23.74
C LYS A 186 -8.94 -5.73 24.87
N ARG A 187 -8.11 -6.26 25.79
CA ARG A 187 -7.50 -5.46 26.85
C ARG A 187 -6.56 -4.39 26.28
N ALA A 188 -5.74 -4.76 25.30
CA ALA A 188 -4.85 -3.82 24.64
C ALA A 188 -5.62 -2.72 23.89
N THR A 189 -6.73 -3.06 23.22
CA THR A 189 -7.63 -2.07 22.59
C THR A 189 -8.19 -1.07 23.61
N ALA A 190 -8.57 -1.53 24.81
CA ALA A 190 -9.01 -0.63 25.87
C ALA A 190 -7.90 0.34 26.31
N GLN A 191 -6.66 -0.16 26.40
CA GLN A 191 -5.50 0.69 26.70
C GLN A 191 -5.21 1.69 25.58
N ILE A 192 -5.29 1.28 24.31
CA ILE A 192 -5.18 2.17 23.15
C ILE A 192 -6.17 3.33 23.27
N LEU A 193 -7.45 3.05 23.54
CA LEU A 193 -8.48 4.07 23.70
C LEU A 193 -8.17 5.02 24.88
N SER A 194 -7.73 4.48 26.01
CA SER A 194 -7.38 5.28 27.19
C SER A 194 -6.20 6.21 26.93
N LEU A 195 -5.12 5.69 26.32
CA LEU A 195 -3.90 6.46 26.03
C LEU A 195 -4.16 7.50 24.94
N CYS A 196 -4.92 7.15 23.91
CA CYS A 196 -5.33 8.08 22.86
C CYS A 196 -6.13 9.26 23.43
N LYS A 197 -7.09 8.99 24.35
CA LYS A 197 -7.89 10.04 25.00
C LYS A 197 -7.06 10.93 25.93
N ALA A 198 -6.00 10.38 26.53
CA ALA A 198 -5.05 11.13 27.35
C ALA A 198 -3.99 11.88 26.52
N SER A 199 -3.98 11.69 25.19
CA SER A 199 -2.93 12.17 24.28
C SER A 199 -1.51 11.74 24.70
N ASP A 200 -1.38 10.58 25.35
CA ASP A 200 -0.12 10.04 25.83
C ASP A 200 0.48 9.11 24.76
N TYR A 201 1.20 9.72 23.81
CA TYR A 201 1.59 9.08 22.56
C TYR A 201 2.81 8.15 22.68
N ASP A 202 3.72 8.38 23.62
CA ASP A 202 4.91 7.52 23.78
C ASP A 202 4.54 6.11 24.29
N PRO A 203 3.76 5.95 25.39
CA PRO A 203 3.27 4.64 25.81
C PRO A 203 2.32 4.02 24.79
N LEU A 204 1.56 4.83 24.05
CA LEU A 204 0.70 4.34 22.98
C LEU A 204 1.51 3.70 21.85
N LYS A 205 2.60 4.35 21.41
CA LYS A 205 3.52 3.80 20.41
C LYS A 205 4.15 2.49 20.90
N ALA A 206 4.61 2.46 22.15
CA ALA A 206 5.19 1.26 22.75
C ALA A 206 4.17 0.10 22.81
N LEU A 207 2.91 0.39 23.18
CA LEU A 207 1.82 -0.59 23.19
C LEU A 207 1.56 -1.14 21.78
N LEU A 208 1.46 -0.28 20.76
CA LEU A 208 1.27 -0.70 19.37
C LEU A 208 2.42 -1.62 18.90
N ILE A 209 3.67 -1.25 19.16
CA ILE A 209 4.84 -2.09 18.85
C ILE A 209 4.73 -3.46 19.52
N SER A 210 4.38 -3.50 20.82
CA SER A 210 4.26 -4.75 21.58
C SER A 210 3.18 -5.68 21.02
N LEU A 211 2.06 -5.14 20.50
CA LEU A 211 0.99 -5.93 19.88
C LEU A 211 1.47 -6.65 18.63
N TYR A 212 2.18 -5.94 17.75
CA TYR A 212 2.76 -6.54 16.55
C TYR A 212 3.85 -7.54 16.89
N GLN A 213 4.76 -7.21 17.82
CA GLN A 213 5.81 -8.15 18.27
C GLN A 213 5.22 -9.45 18.82
N LYS A 214 4.18 -9.36 19.66
CA LYS A 214 3.51 -10.54 20.18
C LYS A 214 2.90 -11.37 19.04
N GLN A 215 2.16 -10.76 18.12
CA GLN A 215 1.58 -11.49 16.99
C GLN A 215 2.66 -12.21 16.15
N ILE A 216 3.79 -11.55 15.91
CA ILE A 216 4.90 -12.10 15.12
C ILE A 216 5.53 -13.29 15.84
N GLU A 217 5.72 -13.20 17.16
CA GLU A 217 6.28 -14.30 17.95
C GLU A 217 5.39 -15.54 17.89
N GLU A 218 4.07 -15.35 18.02
CA GLU A 218 3.11 -16.46 17.94
C GLU A 218 3.10 -17.12 16.56
N ILE A 219 3.15 -16.32 15.49
CA ILE A 219 3.29 -16.83 14.11
C ILE A 219 4.60 -17.61 13.96
N ARG A 220 5.71 -17.12 14.51
CA ARG A 220 7.00 -17.84 14.51
C ARG A 220 6.87 -19.17 15.23
N LEU A 221 6.38 -19.19 16.46
CA LEU A 221 6.24 -20.42 17.25
C LEU A 221 5.37 -21.46 16.53
N TYR A 222 4.23 -21.03 15.97
CA TYR A 222 3.38 -21.88 15.16
C TYR A 222 4.14 -22.51 13.97
N HIS A 223 4.85 -21.71 13.18
CA HIS A 223 5.61 -22.22 12.04
C HIS A 223 6.84 -23.07 12.40
N HIS A 224 7.37 -22.96 13.62
CA HIS A 224 8.39 -23.89 14.13
C HIS A 224 7.78 -25.21 14.60
N SER A 225 6.51 -25.21 15.02
CA SER A 225 5.79 -26.42 15.43
C SER A 225 5.25 -27.25 14.25
N LEU A 226 5.19 -26.66 13.05
CA LEU A 226 4.67 -27.35 11.86
C LEU A 226 5.58 -28.52 11.43
N PRO A 227 5.01 -29.71 11.19
CA PRO A 227 5.77 -30.83 10.66
C PRO A 227 6.22 -30.53 9.23
N VAL A 228 7.41 -31.01 8.87
CA VAL A 228 7.91 -30.93 7.49
C VAL A 228 7.03 -31.81 6.59
N PRO A 229 6.48 -31.28 5.48
CA PRO A 229 5.70 -32.07 4.55
C PRO A 229 6.52 -33.19 3.89
N ASP A 230 5.88 -34.33 3.63
CA ASP A 230 6.52 -35.49 2.99
C ASP A 230 6.96 -35.22 1.53
N CYS A 231 6.33 -34.24 0.87
CA CYS A 231 6.61 -33.84 -0.51
C CYS A 231 7.10 -32.40 -0.56
N PRO A 232 7.99 -32.04 -1.51
CA PRO A 232 8.37 -30.65 -1.74
C PRO A 232 7.15 -29.77 -2.02
N VAL A 233 7.09 -28.64 -1.34
CA VAL A 233 6.01 -27.65 -1.50
C VAL A 233 6.60 -26.40 -2.14
N GLU A 234 5.96 -25.90 -3.19
CA GLU A 234 6.39 -24.67 -3.87
C GLU A 234 6.13 -23.45 -2.97
N PRO A 235 7.13 -22.59 -2.71
CA PRO A 235 6.95 -21.41 -1.88
C PRO A 235 5.97 -20.40 -2.49
N ILE A 236 5.07 -19.86 -1.67
CA ILE A 236 4.16 -18.78 -2.04
C ILE A 236 4.81 -17.45 -1.65
N SER A 237 4.94 -16.55 -2.60
CA SER A 237 5.45 -15.20 -2.37
C SER A 237 4.32 -14.23 -1.97
N TYR A 238 4.66 -13.23 -1.14
CA TYR A 238 3.77 -12.10 -0.91
C TYR A 238 3.77 -11.15 -2.10
N GLU A 239 2.59 -10.77 -2.57
CA GLU A 239 2.41 -9.77 -3.61
C GLU A 239 1.38 -8.73 -3.16
N TRP A 240 1.79 -7.47 -3.12
CA TRP A 240 0.85 -6.39 -2.87
C TRP A 240 0.16 -5.97 -4.17
N ASN A 241 -1.13 -6.31 -4.30
CA ASN A 241 -1.95 -5.81 -5.40
C ASN A 241 -2.51 -4.43 -5.05
N TYR A 242 -1.68 -3.40 -5.21
CA TYR A 242 -2.00 -1.99 -4.93
C TYR A 242 -3.02 -1.37 -5.90
N PHE A 243 -3.30 -2.05 -7.01
CA PHE A 243 -4.38 -1.61 -7.88
C PHE A 243 -5.70 -2.26 -7.48
N SER A 244 -6.60 -1.46 -6.92
CA SER A 244 -8.01 -1.83 -6.75
C SER A 244 -8.63 -2.27 -8.09
N GLU A 245 -8.07 -1.82 -9.21
CA GLU A 245 -8.35 -2.26 -10.57
C GLU A 245 -7.08 -2.70 -11.31
N ARG A 246 -6.95 -3.96 -11.82
CA ARG A 246 -6.01 -4.29 -12.94
C ARG A 246 -5.88 -3.06 -13.85
N PRO A 247 -4.70 -2.40 -13.90
CA PRO A 247 -4.54 -1.19 -14.68
C PRO A 247 -4.88 -1.54 -16.11
N LEU A 248 -5.58 -0.63 -16.79
CA LEU A 248 -5.74 -0.80 -18.24
C LEU A 248 -4.33 -0.90 -18.84
N VAL A 249 -4.11 -1.86 -19.74
CA VAL A 249 -2.78 -2.15 -20.30
C VAL A 249 -2.13 -0.88 -20.87
N ASN A 250 -2.93 0.02 -21.45
CA ASN A 250 -2.50 1.34 -21.92
C ASN A 250 -2.09 2.30 -20.79
N PHE A 251 -2.70 2.26 -19.61
CA PHE A 251 -2.28 3.06 -18.47
C PHE A 251 -0.91 2.60 -17.95
N ASN A 252 -0.69 1.29 -17.82
CA ASN A 252 0.63 0.75 -17.47
C ASN A 252 1.71 1.15 -18.48
N LEU A 253 1.38 1.11 -19.78
CA LEU A 253 2.29 1.58 -20.81
C LEU A 253 2.53 3.09 -20.70
N ALA A 254 1.50 3.89 -20.45
CA ALA A 254 1.64 5.33 -20.24
C ALA A 254 2.60 5.61 -19.07
N MET A 255 2.49 4.89 -17.96
CA MET A 255 3.40 5.07 -16.82
C MET A 255 4.84 4.65 -17.11
N LYS A 256 5.04 3.54 -17.84
CA LYS A 256 6.38 3.15 -18.31
C LYS A 256 7.00 4.22 -19.21
N LEU A 257 6.21 4.79 -20.11
CA LEU A 257 6.65 5.87 -20.98
C LEU A 257 6.91 7.16 -20.20
N LEU A 258 6.06 7.51 -19.23
CA LEU A 258 6.24 8.67 -18.34
C LEU A 258 7.60 8.61 -17.64
N ARG A 259 7.91 7.49 -16.99
CA ARG A 259 9.22 7.26 -16.35
C ARG A 259 10.36 7.42 -17.34
N LYS A 260 10.23 6.85 -18.54
CA LYS A 260 11.26 6.91 -19.58
C LYS A 260 11.47 8.33 -20.11
N ILE A 261 10.40 9.10 -20.26
CA ILE A 261 10.44 10.49 -20.70
C ILE A 261 11.29 11.30 -19.73
N TYR A 262 10.96 11.26 -18.44
CA TYR A 262 11.70 12.00 -17.42
C TYR A 262 13.13 11.51 -17.19
N SER A 263 13.46 10.27 -17.55
CA SER A 263 14.82 9.74 -17.38
C SER A 263 15.72 9.90 -18.61
N SER A 264 15.16 10.12 -19.80
CA SER A 264 15.91 9.88 -21.05
C SER A 264 15.53 10.76 -22.22
N TYR A 265 14.55 11.66 -22.10
CA TYR A 265 14.16 12.56 -23.16
C TYR A 265 14.28 14.01 -22.70
N GLY A 266 14.85 14.86 -23.56
CA GLY A 266 14.79 16.31 -23.40
C GLY A 266 13.45 16.92 -23.81
N ASN A 267 13.22 18.16 -23.37
CA ASN A 267 12.11 18.98 -23.87
C ASN A 267 12.19 19.11 -25.41
N GLN A 268 11.04 19.10 -26.08
CA GLN A 268 10.90 19.18 -27.55
C GLN A 268 11.43 17.98 -28.35
N GLU A 269 12.02 16.97 -27.73
CA GLU A 269 12.38 15.72 -28.42
C GLU A 269 11.14 14.95 -28.87
N PHE A 270 11.32 14.05 -29.85
CA PHE A 270 10.22 13.23 -30.38
C PHE A 270 10.28 11.81 -29.83
N LEU A 271 9.12 11.32 -29.37
CA LEU A 271 8.95 9.91 -29.08
C LEU A 271 9.05 9.07 -30.35
N PRO A 272 9.47 7.79 -30.24
CA PRO A 272 9.41 6.86 -31.34
C PRO A 272 7.98 6.75 -31.90
N SER A 273 7.87 6.40 -33.19
CA SER A 273 6.56 6.23 -33.84
C SER A 273 5.70 5.21 -33.08
N TYR A 274 4.37 5.30 -33.21
CA TYR A 274 3.47 4.32 -32.58
C TYR A 274 3.77 2.88 -32.99
N GLY A 275 4.22 2.66 -34.24
CA GLY A 275 4.64 1.33 -34.71
C GLY A 275 5.91 0.84 -34.03
N THR A 276 6.89 1.72 -33.83
CA THR A 276 8.13 1.41 -33.09
C THR A 276 7.82 1.09 -31.64
N LEU A 277 7.00 1.89 -30.97
CA LEU A 277 6.57 1.65 -29.59
C LEU A 277 5.77 0.34 -29.45
N ALA A 278 4.89 0.03 -30.41
CA ALA A 278 4.12 -1.20 -30.43
C ALA A 278 5.03 -2.44 -30.48
N LYS A 279 6.07 -2.40 -31.33
CA LYS A 279 7.10 -3.44 -31.40
C LYS A 279 7.94 -3.51 -30.13
N GLN A 280 8.43 -2.38 -29.64
CA GLN A 280 9.32 -2.31 -28.48
C GLN A 280 8.68 -2.88 -27.21
N TYR A 281 7.40 -2.60 -26.98
CA TYR A 281 6.70 -3.03 -25.78
C TYR A 281 5.86 -4.30 -25.99
N SER A 282 5.91 -4.90 -27.19
CA SER A 282 5.07 -6.05 -27.57
C SER A 282 3.58 -5.82 -27.30
N MET A 283 3.06 -4.68 -27.74
CA MET A 283 1.68 -4.22 -27.48
C MET A 283 0.92 -3.89 -28.78
N PRO A 284 -0.40 -4.12 -28.83
CA PRO A 284 -1.23 -3.67 -29.95
C PRO A 284 -1.12 -2.16 -30.17
N LEU A 285 -1.15 -1.72 -31.44
CA LEU A 285 -1.04 -0.30 -31.82
C LEU A 285 -2.09 0.58 -31.12
N ILE A 286 -3.31 0.06 -30.95
CA ILE A 286 -4.39 0.76 -30.24
C ILE A 286 -4.06 1.04 -28.77
N THR A 287 -3.36 0.11 -28.11
CA THR A 287 -2.90 0.26 -26.72
C THR A 287 -1.86 1.37 -26.61
N VAL A 288 -0.91 1.43 -27.55
CA VAL A 288 0.10 2.50 -27.63
C VAL A 288 -0.57 3.86 -27.85
N ARG A 289 -1.50 3.95 -28.81
CA ARG A 289 -2.23 5.21 -29.07
C ARG A 289 -2.98 5.69 -27.84
N ARG A 290 -3.66 4.79 -27.12
CA ARG A 290 -4.35 5.11 -25.86
C ARG A 290 -3.37 5.52 -24.75
N ALA A 291 -2.19 4.91 -24.68
CA ALA A 291 -1.16 5.26 -23.71
C ALA A 291 -0.61 6.68 -23.97
N VAL A 292 -0.29 6.99 -25.23
CA VAL A 292 0.17 8.33 -25.62
C VAL A 292 -0.93 9.37 -25.45
N LYS A 293 -2.20 9.02 -25.68
CA LYS A 293 -3.34 9.89 -25.35
C LYS A 293 -3.35 10.27 -23.87
N ILE A 294 -3.13 9.31 -22.96
CA ILE A 294 -3.03 9.58 -21.51
C ILE A 294 -1.89 10.57 -21.21
N LEU A 295 -0.71 10.38 -21.82
CA LEU A 295 0.42 11.31 -21.66
C LEU A 295 0.13 12.70 -22.24
N SER A 296 -0.65 12.77 -23.32
CA SER A 296 -1.06 14.04 -23.90
C SER A 296 -2.09 14.77 -23.04
N ASP A 297 -3.02 14.03 -22.43
CA ASP A 297 -3.97 14.56 -21.45
C ASP A 297 -3.26 15.05 -20.18
N LEU A 298 -2.13 14.41 -19.83
CA LEU A 298 -1.20 14.84 -18.79
C LEU A 298 -0.37 16.09 -19.16
N GLY A 299 -0.40 16.52 -20.42
CA GLY A 299 0.40 17.64 -20.92
C GLY A 299 1.89 17.33 -21.10
N ILE A 300 2.28 16.06 -21.02
CA ILE A 300 3.69 15.60 -21.13
C ILE A 300 4.12 15.42 -22.58
N VAL A 301 3.16 15.25 -23.47
CA VAL A 301 3.42 15.14 -24.91
C VAL A 301 2.33 15.82 -25.73
N GLU A 302 2.66 16.18 -26.95
CA GLU A 302 1.70 16.63 -27.95
C GLU A 302 1.92 15.90 -29.27
N THR A 303 0.82 15.47 -29.91
CA THR A 303 0.89 14.85 -31.23
C THR A 303 0.71 15.91 -32.31
N ILE A 304 1.72 16.08 -33.15
CA ILE A 304 1.71 17.00 -34.28
C ILE A 304 1.43 16.20 -35.56
N PRO A 305 0.34 16.51 -36.30
CA PRO A 305 0.03 15.84 -37.56
C PRO A 305 1.23 15.82 -38.51
N GLY A 306 1.60 14.64 -39.01
CA GLY A 306 2.70 14.45 -39.96
C GLY A 306 4.13 14.55 -39.39
N LYS A 307 4.31 15.04 -38.15
CA LYS A 307 5.66 15.19 -37.53
C LYS A 307 5.96 14.20 -36.41
N GLY A 308 4.93 13.71 -35.69
CA GLY A 308 5.10 12.72 -34.62
C GLY A 308 4.61 13.22 -33.27
N THR A 309 5.06 12.58 -32.18
CA THR A 309 4.69 12.94 -30.82
C THR A 309 5.87 13.61 -30.13
N ARG A 310 5.72 14.89 -29.78
CA ARG A 310 6.74 15.74 -29.18
C ARG A 310 6.61 15.75 -27.66
N VAL A 311 7.73 15.74 -26.95
CA VAL A 311 7.83 15.78 -25.49
C VAL A 311 7.76 17.23 -24.99
N LEU A 312 7.00 17.43 -23.91
CA LEU A 312 6.75 18.69 -23.22
C LEU A 312 7.05 18.53 -21.73
N VAL A 313 8.32 18.44 -21.36
CA VAL A 313 8.76 18.34 -19.95
C VAL A 313 9.69 19.49 -19.60
N GLY A 314 9.78 19.80 -18.31
CA GLY A 314 10.61 20.89 -17.80
C GLY A 314 9.91 22.24 -17.72
N LEU A 315 10.66 23.26 -17.30
CA LEU A 315 10.15 24.56 -16.88
C LEU A 315 9.55 25.41 -18.01
N ASP A 316 9.89 25.10 -19.26
CA ASP A 316 9.56 25.95 -20.41
C ASP A 316 8.10 25.78 -20.87
N ASN A 317 7.45 24.66 -20.54
CA ASN A 317 6.08 24.36 -20.99
C ASN A 317 5.24 23.70 -19.86
N PRO A 318 5.00 24.38 -18.73
CA PRO A 318 4.16 23.83 -17.68
C PRO A 318 2.74 23.59 -18.19
N ALA A 319 2.21 22.37 -18.00
CA ALA A 319 0.81 22.11 -18.25
C ALA A 319 -0.05 23.01 -17.34
N PRO A 320 -1.09 23.72 -17.84
CA PRO A 320 -1.93 24.53 -16.99
C PRO A 320 -2.68 23.64 -15.99
N LEU A 321 -2.76 24.09 -14.73
CA LEU A 321 -3.45 23.40 -13.63
C LEU A 321 -4.89 22.96 -14.00
N SER A 322 -5.58 23.73 -14.85
CA SER A 322 -6.93 23.41 -15.33
C SER A 322 -7.04 22.09 -16.10
N LYS A 323 -5.94 21.56 -16.66
CA LYS A 323 -5.90 20.26 -17.35
C LYS A 323 -5.96 19.05 -16.41
N PHE A 324 -5.79 19.23 -15.09
CA PHE A 324 -5.85 18.13 -14.11
C PHE A 324 -7.27 17.67 -13.73
N THR A 325 -8.27 18.14 -14.46
CA THR A 325 -9.69 17.87 -14.18
C THR A 325 -10.20 16.57 -14.82
N SER A 326 -9.44 15.93 -15.72
CA SER A 326 -9.90 14.69 -16.34
C SER A 326 -10.00 13.54 -15.30
N PRO A 327 -11.04 12.68 -15.34
CA PRO A 327 -11.27 11.69 -14.27
C PRO A 327 -10.12 10.71 -14.04
N ASN A 328 -9.49 10.23 -15.12
CA ASN A 328 -8.37 9.28 -15.03
C ASN A 328 -7.12 9.94 -14.45
N LEU A 329 -6.87 11.20 -14.81
CA LEU A 329 -5.74 11.96 -14.32
C LEU A 329 -5.91 12.31 -12.84
N LYS A 330 -7.09 12.78 -12.47
CA LYS A 330 -7.49 13.00 -11.08
C LYS A 330 -7.25 11.76 -10.22
N LYS A 331 -7.71 10.58 -10.67
CA LYS A 331 -7.48 9.31 -9.96
C LYS A 331 -5.98 9.02 -9.79
N ALA A 332 -5.18 9.19 -10.84
CA ALA A 332 -3.74 8.92 -10.80
C ALA A 332 -2.98 9.90 -9.88
N LEU A 333 -3.32 11.19 -9.91
CA LEU A 333 -2.73 12.20 -9.05
C LEU A 333 -3.12 12.05 -7.58
N LEU A 334 -4.36 11.61 -7.30
CA LEU A 334 -4.75 11.21 -5.95
C LEU A 334 -3.95 10.00 -5.47
N GLN A 335 -3.73 9.00 -6.33
CA GLN A 335 -2.87 7.86 -5.97
C GLN A 335 -1.42 8.26 -5.70
N TYR A 336 -0.88 9.24 -6.42
CA TYR A 336 0.42 9.85 -6.10
C TYR A 336 0.42 10.47 -4.70
N LEU A 337 -0.58 11.30 -4.37
CA LEU A 337 -0.62 11.95 -3.07
C LEU A 337 -0.82 10.93 -1.93
N GLN A 338 -1.66 9.93 -2.17
CA GLN A 338 -1.87 8.80 -1.27
C GLN A 338 -0.56 8.03 -1.02
N SER A 339 0.23 7.75 -2.06
CA SER A 339 1.51 7.04 -1.89
C SER A 339 2.54 7.91 -1.16
N MET A 340 2.57 9.23 -1.43
CA MET A 340 3.42 10.17 -0.71
C MET A 340 3.12 10.23 0.78
N GLN A 341 1.84 10.17 1.18
CA GLN A 341 1.47 10.14 2.59
C GLN A 341 1.99 8.86 3.27
N ILE A 342 1.88 7.70 2.61
CA ILE A 342 2.41 6.43 3.14
C ILE A 342 3.92 6.54 3.32
N ILE A 343 4.63 6.97 2.27
CA ILE A 343 6.07 7.19 2.29
C ILE A 343 6.46 8.11 3.45
N LEU A 344 5.81 9.27 3.57
CA LEU A 344 6.12 10.26 4.59
C LEU A 344 6.07 9.69 6.01
N ILE A 345 5.10 8.81 6.28
CA ILE A 345 4.96 8.14 7.58
C ILE A 345 6.08 7.11 7.80
N ILE A 346 6.39 6.28 6.79
CA ILE A 346 7.26 5.11 6.99
C ILE A 346 8.73 5.34 6.67
N CYS A 347 9.08 6.39 5.91
CA CYS A 347 10.39 6.51 5.28
C CYS A 347 11.54 6.61 6.28
N LYS A 348 11.29 7.19 7.46
CA LYS A 348 12.29 7.29 8.52
C LYS A 348 12.66 5.90 9.06
N ASP A 349 11.66 5.12 9.48
CA ASP A 349 11.88 3.78 10.02
C ASP A 349 12.44 2.83 8.93
N VAL A 350 11.93 2.92 7.71
CA VAL A 350 12.46 2.18 6.55
C VAL A 350 13.93 2.52 6.28
N ALA A 351 14.29 3.81 6.29
CA ALA A 351 15.66 4.23 6.11
C ALA A 351 16.56 3.68 7.22
N LEU A 352 16.17 3.81 8.50
CA LEU A 352 16.93 3.27 9.62
C LEU A 352 17.11 1.74 9.56
N SER A 353 16.10 1.03 9.04
CA SER A 353 16.17 -0.43 8.88
C SER A 353 17.05 -0.88 7.70
N VAL A 354 17.08 -0.14 6.59
CA VAL A 354 17.76 -0.56 5.35
C VAL A 354 19.18 0.00 5.27
N PHE A 355 19.40 1.24 5.75
CA PHE A 355 20.66 1.96 5.62
C PHE A 355 21.88 1.18 6.15
N PRO A 356 21.84 0.50 7.31
CA PRO A 356 22.98 -0.25 7.83
C PRO A 356 23.44 -1.39 6.91
N GLY A 357 22.55 -1.91 6.06
CA GLY A 357 22.84 -2.99 5.11
C GLY A 357 23.23 -2.52 3.71
N LEU A 358 23.40 -1.21 3.50
CA LEU A 358 23.72 -0.66 2.18
C LEU A 358 25.15 -1.01 1.76
N PRO A 359 25.35 -1.59 0.56
CA PRO A 359 26.69 -1.80 0.03
C PRO A 359 27.39 -0.46 -0.27
N ASP A 360 28.68 -0.35 0.05
CA ASP A 360 29.49 0.84 -0.21
C ASP A 360 29.41 1.31 -1.67
N ARG A 361 29.40 0.36 -2.61
CA ARG A 361 29.22 0.66 -4.04
C ARG A 361 27.93 1.44 -4.32
N SER A 362 26.81 1.02 -3.72
CA SER A 362 25.52 1.68 -3.95
C SER A 362 25.43 3.03 -3.24
N ILE A 363 26.13 3.21 -2.11
CA ILE A 363 26.31 4.52 -1.48
C ILE A 363 27.08 5.45 -2.44
N GLN A 364 28.22 5.02 -2.97
CA GLN A 364 29.04 5.83 -3.89
C GLN A 364 28.34 6.18 -5.21
N GLU A 365 27.60 5.22 -5.78
CA GLU A 365 26.74 5.46 -6.95
C GLU A 365 25.68 6.53 -6.66
N THR A 366 25.05 6.48 -5.47
CA THR A 366 24.05 7.46 -5.04
C THR A 366 24.66 8.83 -4.79
N ILE A 367 25.83 8.90 -4.13
CA ILE A 367 26.60 10.14 -3.94
C ILE A 367 26.87 10.83 -5.28
N SER A 368 27.32 10.08 -6.28
CA SER A 368 27.62 10.60 -7.63
C SER A 368 26.38 11.19 -8.32
N TRP A 369 25.22 10.54 -8.15
CA TRP A 369 23.93 11.07 -8.60
C TRP A 369 23.54 12.37 -7.89
N LEU A 370 23.67 12.42 -6.56
CA LEU A 370 23.35 13.63 -5.79
C LEU A 370 24.28 14.80 -6.11
N GLN A 371 25.58 14.54 -6.34
CA GLN A 371 26.53 15.56 -6.80
C GLN A 371 26.16 16.09 -8.19
N SER A 372 25.73 15.22 -9.11
CA SER A 372 25.25 15.63 -10.44
C SER A 372 24.00 16.52 -10.35
N ILE A 373 23.08 16.20 -9.44
CA ILE A 373 21.90 17.03 -9.13
C ILE A 373 22.32 18.39 -8.55
N GLN A 374 23.31 18.42 -7.67
CA GLN A 374 23.81 19.66 -7.08
C GLN A 374 24.48 20.57 -8.13
N ILE A 375 25.18 19.98 -9.11
CA ILE A 375 25.77 20.71 -10.24
C ILE A 375 24.69 21.26 -11.18
N SER A 376 23.64 20.49 -11.46
CA SER A 376 22.55 20.95 -12.34
C SER A 376 21.70 22.06 -11.71
N GLY A 377 21.65 22.10 -10.37
CA GLY A 377 20.78 23.01 -9.62
C GLY A 377 19.30 22.64 -9.65
N ASP A 378 18.95 21.47 -10.21
CA ASP A 378 17.57 20.99 -10.34
C ASP A 378 17.34 19.73 -9.48
N TYR A 379 16.79 19.92 -8.28
CA TYR A 379 16.74 18.95 -7.18
C TYR A 379 15.52 18.03 -7.20
N TYR A 380 14.63 18.11 -8.19
CA TYR A 380 13.38 17.35 -8.19
C TYR A 380 13.57 15.82 -8.15
N MET A 381 14.73 15.31 -8.60
CA MET A 381 15.04 13.88 -8.60
C MET A 381 15.59 13.37 -7.28
N THR A 382 16.02 14.25 -6.35
CA THR A 382 16.70 13.85 -5.11
C THR A 382 15.92 12.78 -4.34
N PHE A 383 14.61 12.99 -4.15
CA PHE A 383 13.78 12.01 -3.45
C PHE A 383 13.74 10.65 -4.17
N GLY A 384 13.56 10.65 -5.49
CA GLY A 384 13.51 9.42 -6.28
C GLY A 384 14.81 8.62 -6.24
N VAL A 385 15.96 9.30 -6.22
CA VAL A 385 17.28 8.67 -6.08
C VAL A 385 17.42 8.04 -4.68
N CYS A 386 17.18 8.81 -3.61
CA CYS A 386 17.36 8.33 -2.24
C CYS A 386 16.35 7.25 -1.83
N PHE A 387 15.07 7.42 -2.16
CA PHE A 387 14.05 6.40 -1.89
C PHE A 387 14.24 5.16 -2.80
N GLY A 388 14.77 5.35 -4.01
CA GLY A 388 15.13 4.27 -4.93
C GLY A 388 16.23 3.37 -4.37
N LEU A 389 17.26 3.97 -3.76
CA LEU A 389 18.31 3.25 -3.05
C LEU A 389 17.73 2.32 -1.96
N LEU A 390 16.80 2.83 -1.14
CA LEU A 390 16.15 2.00 -0.10
C LEU A 390 15.34 0.85 -0.70
N ASN A 391 14.55 1.14 -1.75
CA ASN A 391 13.76 0.12 -2.44
C ASN A 391 14.64 -0.98 -3.07
N GLU A 392 15.74 -0.61 -3.73
CA GLU A 392 16.59 -1.59 -4.42
C GLU A 392 17.44 -2.45 -3.47
N LYS A 393 17.77 -1.91 -2.29
CA LYS A 393 18.69 -2.55 -1.34
C LYS A 393 18.01 -3.12 -0.09
N ALA A 394 16.70 -2.97 0.05
CA ALA A 394 15.94 -3.65 1.09
C ALA A 394 16.10 -5.18 0.96
N GLN A 395 16.53 -5.83 2.04
CA GLN A 395 16.76 -7.28 2.06
C GLN A 395 15.44 -8.07 2.05
N SER A 396 14.41 -7.53 2.69
CA SER A 396 13.07 -8.12 2.75
C SER A 396 12.36 -8.06 1.38
N PRO A 397 11.99 -9.20 0.77
CA PRO A 397 11.14 -9.22 -0.43
C PRO A 397 9.80 -8.49 -0.24
N ALA A 398 9.13 -8.64 0.90
CA ALA A 398 7.87 -7.97 1.19
C ALA A 398 8.04 -6.44 1.27
N LEU A 399 9.09 -5.96 1.93
CA LEU A 399 9.41 -4.54 1.97
C LEU A 399 9.66 -4.00 0.56
N ARG A 400 10.45 -4.70 -0.27
CA ARG A 400 10.67 -4.32 -1.67
C ARG A 400 9.39 -4.25 -2.50
N GLN A 401 8.46 -5.19 -2.31
CA GLN A 401 7.15 -5.15 -2.97
C GLN A 401 6.37 -3.89 -2.60
N ILE A 402 6.36 -3.52 -1.32
CA ILE A 402 5.66 -2.32 -0.84
C ILE A 402 6.35 -1.04 -1.34
N LEU A 403 7.66 -0.90 -1.14
CA LEU A 403 8.42 0.28 -1.59
C LEU A 403 8.38 0.44 -3.11
N GLY A 404 8.44 -0.66 -3.87
CA GLY A 404 8.32 -0.65 -5.32
C GLY A 404 6.94 -0.19 -5.80
N GLY A 405 5.87 -0.63 -5.13
CA GLY A 405 4.51 -0.15 -5.38
C GLY A 405 4.36 1.35 -5.08
N LEU A 406 4.93 1.83 -3.98
CA LEU A 406 4.92 3.26 -3.64
C LEU A 406 5.73 4.09 -4.65
N MET A 407 6.91 3.60 -5.06
CA MET A 407 7.74 4.24 -6.07
C MET A 407 7.07 4.30 -7.45
N TYR A 408 6.27 3.29 -7.82
CA TYR A 408 5.48 3.34 -9.06
C TYR A 408 4.58 4.58 -9.11
N PHE A 409 3.91 4.90 -8.00
CA PHE A 409 3.03 6.07 -7.92
C PHE A 409 3.82 7.39 -7.84
N GLN A 410 5.09 7.39 -7.45
CA GLN A 410 5.90 8.62 -7.40
C GLN A 410 6.07 9.26 -8.78
N TYR A 411 6.27 8.44 -9.81
CA TYR A 411 6.42 8.94 -11.18
C TYR A 411 5.18 9.71 -11.68
N LEU A 412 3.99 9.44 -11.13
CA LEU A 412 2.77 10.18 -11.45
C LEU A 412 2.81 11.64 -10.98
N GLY A 413 3.62 11.96 -9.98
CA GLY A 413 3.76 13.32 -9.45
C GLY A 413 4.78 14.17 -10.19
N TYR A 414 5.64 13.59 -11.04
CA TYR A 414 6.69 14.33 -11.75
C TYR A 414 6.18 15.50 -12.59
N PRO A 415 5.03 15.38 -13.30
CA PRO A 415 4.40 16.52 -13.99
C PRO A 415 4.14 17.72 -13.08
N LEU A 416 3.86 17.49 -11.79
CA LEU A 416 3.63 18.57 -10.82
C LEU A 416 4.91 19.35 -10.51
N ASN A 417 6.09 18.74 -10.64
CA ASN A 417 7.38 19.39 -10.39
C ASN A 417 7.74 20.42 -11.47
N ASP A 418 7.17 20.27 -12.66
CA ASP A 418 7.32 21.21 -13.78
C ASP A 418 6.42 22.44 -13.62
N MET A 419 5.67 22.56 -12.52
CA MET A 419 4.69 23.61 -12.32
C MET A 419 5.02 24.54 -11.15
N LYS A 420 4.68 25.82 -11.34
CA LYS A 420 4.76 26.83 -10.26
C LYS A 420 3.72 26.55 -9.16
N PRO A 421 4.05 26.83 -7.89
CA PRO A 421 5.39 27.17 -7.41
C PRO A 421 6.33 25.94 -7.47
N TYR A 422 7.60 26.17 -7.81
CA TYR A 422 8.63 25.14 -7.83
C TYR A 422 9.16 24.86 -6.41
N ALA A 423 8.23 24.59 -5.49
CA ALA A 423 8.56 24.23 -4.12
C ALA A 423 9.60 23.10 -4.15
N PHE A 424 10.62 23.18 -3.27
CA PHE A 424 11.78 22.29 -3.10
C PHE A 424 12.67 22.01 -4.34
N ARG A 425 12.18 22.18 -5.59
CA ARG A 425 12.93 21.85 -6.82
C ARG A 425 14.24 22.61 -6.96
N PHE A 426 14.30 23.84 -6.48
CA PHE A 426 15.51 24.68 -6.46
C PHE A 426 16.07 24.89 -5.05
N ASP A 427 15.61 24.08 -4.08
CA ASP A 427 16.09 24.11 -2.71
C ASP A 427 17.12 23.00 -2.50
N SER A 428 18.38 23.39 -2.32
CA SER A 428 19.48 22.44 -2.15
C SER A 428 19.53 21.81 -0.76
N ARG A 429 18.81 22.34 0.24
CA ARG A 429 18.99 22.00 1.65
C ARG A 429 18.93 20.49 1.90
N SER A 430 17.85 19.83 1.47
CA SER A 430 17.70 18.38 1.67
C SER A 430 18.75 17.59 0.89
N THR A 431 19.07 17.98 -0.35
CA THR A 431 20.06 17.28 -1.17
C THR A 431 21.46 17.35 -0.55
N SER A 432 21.89 18.52 -0.09
CA SER A 432 23.18 18.69 0.58
C SER A 432 23.27 17.88 1.87
N MET A 433 22.21 17.84 2.67
CA MET A 433 22.20 17.06 3.91
C MET A 433 22.12 15.55 3.66
N LEU A 434 21.39 15.11 2.62
CA LEU A 434 21.35 13.71 2.19
C LEU A 434 22.70 13.25 1.64
N LEU A 435 23.37 14.09 0.84
CA LEU A 435 24.73 13.84 0.36
C LEU A 435 25.70 13.66 1.54
N LYS A 436 25.71 14.63 2.47
CA LYS A 436 26.53 14.57 3.69
C LYS A 436 26.28 13.30 4.48
N SER A 437 25.00 12.92 4.66
CA SER A 437 24.65 11.71 5.41
C SER A 437 25.18 10.42 4.78
N LEU A 438 25.26 10.36 3.44
CA LEU A 438 25.84 9.21 2.74
C LEU A 438 27.37 9.20 2.83
N GLU A 439 28.01 10.36 2.73
CA GLU A 439 29.47 10.51 2.87
C GLU A 439 29.94 10.12 4.29
N GLU A 440 29.19 10.53 5.30
CA GLU A 440 29.47 10.23 6.72
C GLU A 440 28.92 8.88 7.17
N LYS A 441 28.18 8.17 6.30
CA LYS A 441 27.42 6.93 6.62
C LYS A 441 26.49 7.10 7.85
N ASP A 442 25.91 8.28 8.00
CA ASP A 442 24.97 8.62 9.07
C ASP A 442 23.52 8.24 8.67
N ALA A 443 23.09 7.06 9.14
CA ALA A 443 21.74 6.55 8.92
C ALA A 443 20.65 7.46 9.52
N GLY A 444 20.91 8.08 10.68
CA GLY A 444 19.95 8.91 11.40
C GLY A 444 19.70 10.22 10.68
N LEU A 445 20.77 10.85 10.21
CA LEU A 445 20.68 12.05 9.39
C LEU A 445 20.00 11.75 8.05
N PHE A 446 20.38 10.66 7.37
CA PHE A 446 19.74 10.27 6.10
C PHE A 446 18.24 10.07 6.27
N ALA A 447 17.82 9.31 7.29
CA ALA A 447 16.42 9.02 7.56
C ALA A 447 15.60 10.28 7.86
N SER A 448 16.14 11.18 8.69
CA SER A 448 15.47 12.43 9.06
C SER A 448 15.34 13.38 7.86
N GLN A 449 16.38 13.52 7.06
CA GLN A 449 16.37 14.40 5.88
C GLN A 449 15.49 13.87 4.76
N LEU A 450 15.43 12.55 4.58
CA LEU A 450 14.50 11.93 3.64
C LEU A 450 13.04 12.18 4.04
N GLN A 451 12.72 12.12 5.34
CA GLN A 451 11.38 12.45 5.84
C GLN A 451 11.04 13.94 5.68
N CYS A 452 11.99 14.84 5.95
CA CYS A 452 11.81 16.27 5.68
C CYS A 452 11.51 16.54 4.20
N LEU A 453 12.28 15.94 3.29
CA LEU A 453 12.04 16.09 1.85
C LEU A 453 10.69 15.49 1.44
N ALA A 454 10.30 14.34 1.98
CA ALA A 454 8.99 13.74 1.72
C ALA A 454 7.85 14.64 2.19
N LEU A 455 8.02 15.36 3.31
CA LEU A 455 7.05 16.31 3.86
C LEU A 455 6.84 17.49 2.92
N ASP A 456 7.92 18.07 2.42
CA ASP A 456 7.88 19.20 1.48
C ASP A 456 7.22 18.79 0.16
N ILE A 457 7.56 17.60 -0.36
CA ILE A 457 6.94 17.04 -1.56
C ILE A 457 5.45 16.81 -1.34
N PHE A 458 5.04 16.23 -0.21
CA PHE A 458 3.63 15.99 0.10
C PHE A 458 2.84 17.30 0.19
N LYS A 459 3.35 18.31 0.92
CA LYS A 459 2.69 19.62 1.07
C LYS A 459 2.49 20.31 -0.28
N ALA A 460 3.57 20.42 -1.06
CA ALA A 460 3.53 21.05 -2.38
C ALA A 460 2.64 20.28 -3.37
N GLY A 461 2.70 18.94 -3.35
CA GLY A 461 1.82 18.10 -4.15
C GLY A 461 0.35 18.35 -3.80
N LYS A 462 0.01 18.31 -2.51
CA LYS A 462 -1.35 18.57 -2.03
C LYS A 462 -1.86 19.96 -2.45
N GLU A 463 -1.07 21.00 -2.25
CA GLU A 463 -1.42 22.37 -2.63
C GLU A 463 -1.69 22.50 -4.14
N LYS A 464 -0.83 21.91 -4.97
CA LYS A 464 -0.98 21.92 -6.44
C LYS A 464 -2.26 21.19 -6.87
N LEU A 465 -2.58 20.04 -6.26
CA LEU A 465 -3.80 19.30 -6.59
C LEU A 465 -5.06 20.09 -6.22
N ILE A 466 -5.09 20.72 -5.04
CA ILE A 466 -6.22 21.55 -4.60
C ILE A 466 -6.40 22.75 -5.54
N THR A 467 -5.30 23.46 -5.84
CA THR A 467 -5.31 24.62 -6.76
C THR A 467 -5.70 24.20 -8.19
N GLY A 468 -5.35 22.97 -8.60
CA GLY A 468 -5.77 22.35 -9.86
C GLY A 468 -7.21 21.85 -9.89
N GLY A 469 -8.00 22.07 -8.84
CA GLY A 469 -9.43 21.70 -8.77
C GLY A 469 -9.71 20.28 -8.28
N ILE A 470 -8.69 19.55 -7.81
CA ILE A 470 -8.85 18.22 -7.20
C ILE A 470 -9.02 18.40 -5.68
N ARG A 471 -10.23 18.80 -5.27
CA ARG A 471 -10.54 19.08 -3.85
C ARG A 471 -10.52 17.83 -2.97
N GLU A 472 -10.66 16.64 -3.52
CA GLU A 472 -10.51 15.38 -2.78
C GLU A 472 -9.11 15.21 -2.17
N ALA A 473 -8.11 15.96 -2.63
CA ALA A 473 -6.81 15.99 -1.97
C ALA A 473 -6.88 16.57 -0.54
N GLU A 474 -7.89 17.39 -0.21
CA GLU A 474 -8.10 17.95 1.13
C GLU A 474 -8.28 16.85 2.17
N SER A 475 -9.01 15.78 1.84
CA SER A 475 -9.31 14.69 2.76
C SER A 475 -8.09 13.82 3.11
N ILE A 476 -7.01 13.86 2.32
CA ILE A 476 -5.78 13.11 2.61
C ILE A 476 -4.99 13.91 3.66
N MET A 477 -5.01 13.45 4.91
CA MET A 477 -4.55 14.24 6.05
C MET A 477 -3.02 14.37 6.10
N LEU A 478 -2.51 15.46 6.67
CA LEU A 478 -1.09 15.58 6.95
C LEU A 478 -0.79 14.82 8.25
N PRO A 479 0.19 13.89 8.29
CA PRO A 479 0.60 13.26 9.54
C PRO A 479 1.18 14.29 10.52
N LEU A 480 1.04 14.01 11.82
CA LEU A 480 1.49 14.87 12.92
C LEU A 480 2.81 14.30 13.48
N PHE A 481 3.91 14.75 12.89
CA PHE A 481 5.25 14.54 13.43
C PHE A 481 5.56 15.60 14.48
N ASP A 482 6.27 15.17 15.52
CA ASP A 482 6.71 16.03 16.62
C ASP A 482 8.03 16.76 16.28
#